data_AF-A0A3E2B2E5-F1
#
_entry.id   AF-A0A3E2B2E5-F1
#
_cell.length_a   1.000
_cell.length_b   1.000
_cell.length_c   1.000
_cell.angle_alpha   90.00
_cell.angle_beta   90.00
_cell.angle_gamma   90.00
#
_symmetry.space_group_name_H-M   'P 1'
#
loop_
_entity.id
_entity.type
_entity.pdbx_description
1 polymer ?
#
loop_
_entity_poly.entity_id
_entity_poly.type
_entity_poly.pdbx_seq_one_letter_code
_entity_poly.pdbx_strand_id
1 'polypeptide(L)'
;MRKRMVSAALALCLALTLFSGTALAAGEHPFTDVPQGHWAGDAVQYVYENNLMGGTDSTTFSPNNTTTRGMIVTVLYRLTGEPASGTASQFTDVAAGAWYAKAVAWAASRDIVNGTSATTFSPNSPITREQLAVIFYRYAQDQGWDVSAWTDLGLYQDAAQVSDYATQALAWACGAGLITGTTDTTLSPRGSATRAQVAVILTRFCETVMPDGPVSHQEMVRNLQNSSLRKRDTLAAMAQVLLDDGFAPAFVAGLLGNIIEEGDCGRFESSAYLSNPDAEPDYLVYMDENYDYRDKYSYRLIYEGISLQEVYAMVLELGPAGANGRGSCFGLGCMQWTSYNRIKRLLENYLEAADGADTITLAQVQEAEGITISYELRNTHKKVYTDWQTANPEQDTEEAAYDAGVKVCTSYGIPVGYNTPEVQEKRGGNAAQVYAVMLGES
;
A
#
# COMPACT_ATOMS: atom_id res chain seq x y z
N MET A 1 -61.94 19.26 -36.59
CA MET A 1 -61.53 18.33 -37.69
C MET A 1 -60.19 18.78 -38.26
N ARG A 2 -59.20 17.85 -38.31
CA ARG A 2 -58.00 17.78 -39.19
C ARG A 2 -57.05 19.00 -39.25
N LYS A 3 -55.86 18.96 -38.63
CA LYS A 3 -54.56 18.41 -39.12
C LYS A 3 -54.04 19.04 -40.44
N ARG A 4 -52.90 19.73 -40.37
CA ARG A 4 -51.64 19.56 -41.16
C ARG A 4 -50.63 20.66 -40.76
N MET A 5 -49.57 20.32 -40.01
CA MET A 5 -48.22 19.94 -40.47
C MET A 5 -47.43 21.09 -41.11
N VAL A 6 -46.47 21.65 -40.35
CA VAL A 6 -45.12 21.97 -40.84
C VAL A 6 -44.12 21.58 -39.75
N SER A 7 -43.18 20.72 -40.14
CA SER A 7 -42.08 20.17 -39.36
C SER A 7 -40.79 20.97 -39.57
N ALA A 8 -39.85 20.81 -38.63
CA ALA A 8 -38.38 20.78 -38.74
C ALA A 8 -37.73 21.68 -37.66
N ALA A 9 -37.37 21.14 -36.49
CA ALA A 9 -36.17 20.33 -36.20
C ALA A 9 -34.99 21.19 -35.75
N LEU A 10 -34.81 21.33 -34.43
CA LEU A 10 -33.51 21.52 -33.77
C LEU A 10 -33.64 21.24 -32.26
N ALA A 11 -33.60 19.97 -31.86
CA ALA A 11 -33.48 19.56 -30.46
C ALA A 11 -32.94 18.14 -30.38
N LEU A 12 -31.66 17.98 -30.73
CA LEU A 12 -30.89 16.80 -30.38
C LEU A 12 -29.42 17.16 -30.38
N CYS A 13 -28.87 17.53 -29.22
CA CYS A 13 -27.45 17.39 -28.90
C CYS A 13 -27.24 17.56 -27.39
N LEU A 14 -26.56 16.56 -26.83
CA LEU A 14 -25.86 16.58 -25.54
C LEU A 14 -26.70 16.56 -24.24
N ALA A 15 -27.32 15.41 -23.97
CA ALA A 15 -27.52 14.92 -22.61
C ALA A 15 -26.86 13.55 -22.47
N LEU A 16 -25.52 13.56 -22.51
CA LEU A 16 -24.64 12.50 -22.03
C LEU A 16 -23.31 13.19 -21.73
N THR A 17 -23.32 14.04 -20.70
CA THR A 17 -22.08 14.33 -20.00
C THR A 17 -21.66 13.03 -19.36
N LEU A 18 -20.75 12.35 -20.05
CA LEU A 18 -19.89 11.32 -19.50
C LEU A 18 -19.54 11.77 -18.08
N PHE A 19 -20.01 11.04 -17.07
CA PHE A 19 -19.28 10.92 -15.83
C PHE A 19 -17.92 10.37 -16.25
N SER A 20 -17.00 11.28 -16.56
CA SER A 20 -15.60 11.00 -16.36
C SER A 20 -15.46 10.98 -14.85
N GLY A 21 -15.82 9.85 -14.25
CA GLY A 21 -15.22 9.46 -12.99
C GLY A 21 -13.74 9.55 -13.28
N THR A 22 -13.11 10.62 -12.80
CA THR A 22 -11.67 10.61 -12.60
C THR A 22 -11.46 9.50 -11.60
N ALA A 23 -11.20 8.30 -12.11
CA ALA A 23 -10.46 7.30 -11.37
C ALA A 23 -9.25 8.06 -10.82
N LEU A 24 -9.24 8.24 -9.50
CA LEU A 24 -8.03 8.57 -8.77
C LEU A 24 -7.08 7.42 -9.07
N ALA A 25 -6.29 7.55 -10.14
CA ALA A 25 -5.33 6.55 -10.55
C ALA A 25 -4.22 6.58 -9.51
N ALA A 26 -4.35 5.72 -8.53
CA ALA A 26 -3.45 5.64 -7.41
C ALA A 26 -3.24 4.17 -7.10
N GLY A 27 -1.98 3.81 -7.26
CA GLY A 27 -1.46 2.45 -7.26
C GLY A 27 -1.18 1.91 -8.64
N GLU A 28 -0.63 0.71 -8.62
CA GLU A 28 -0.64 -0.20 -9.75
C GLU A 28 0.52 -0.02 -10.72
N HIS A 29 1.39 -1.02 -10.66
CA HIS A 29 1.99 -1.65 -11.82
C HIS A 29 1.21 -1.39 -13.14
N PRO A 30 1.84 -1.38 -14.31
CA PRO A 30 1.15 -0.98 -15.54
C PRO A 30 0.13 -2.01 -16.08
N PHE A 31 -0.15 -3.07 -15.31
CA PHE A 31 -0.85 -4.27 -15.76
C PHE A 31 -2.38 -4.16 -15.70
N THR A 32 -3.00 -4.00 -16.87
CA THR A 32 -4.46 -3.87 -17.02
C THR A 32 -5.25 -5.16 -16.79
N ASP A 33 -4.58 -6.31 -16.82
CA ASP A 33 -5.15 -7.64 -16.57
C ASP A 33 -5.05 -8.08 -15.10
N VAL A 34 -4.59 -7.18 -14.23
CA VAL A 34 -4.62 -7.29 -12.76
C VAL A 34 -5.29 -6.01 -12.24
N PRO A 35 -6.63 -5.89 -12.38
CA PRO A 35 -7.33 -4.68 -11.93
C PRO A 35 -7.37 -4.58 -10.40
N GLN A 36 -7.67 -3.39 -9.89
CA GLN A 36 -7.94 -3.15 -8.48
C GLN A 36 -8.87 -4.20 -7.87
N GLY A 37 -8.50 -4.73 -6.71
CA GLY A 37 -9.24 -5.80 -6.02
C GLY A 37 -9.01 -7.21 -6.59
N HIS A 38 -8.15 -7.38 -7.60
CA HIS A 38 -7.70 -8.71 -8.01
C HIS A 38 -7.00 -9.41 -6.83
N TRP A 39 -7.31 -10.69 -6.62
CA TRP A 39 -6.85 -11.46 -5.44
C TRP A 39 -5.32 -11.53 -5.26
N ALA A 40 -4.57 -11.29 -6.34
CA ALA A 40 -3.11 -11.24 -6.34
C ALA A 40 -2.55 -9.83 -6.60
N GLY A 41 -3.38 -8.77 -6.58
CA GLY A 41 -2.98 -7.40 -6.92
C GLY A 41 -1.75 -6.94 -6.12
N ASP A 42 -1.84 -6.98 -4.79
CA ASP A 42 -0.76 -6.59 -3.88
C ASP A 42 0.52 -7.38 -4.13
N ALA A 43 0.39 -8.69 -4.34
CA ALA A 43 1.54 -9.54 -4.61
C ALA A 43 2.18 -9.25 -5.98
N VAL A 44 1.37 -8.93 -7.00
CA VAL A 44 1.84 -8.52 -8.33
C VAL A 44 2.56 -7.17 -8.23
N GLN A 45 2.02 -6.23 -7.45
CA GLN A 45 2.67 -4.95 -7.19
C GLN A 45 4.01 -5.15 -6.51
N TYR A 46 4.04 -5.93 -5.43
CA TYR A 46 5.25 -6.26 -4.70
C TYR A 46 6.35 -6.83 -5.59
N VAL A 47 6.05 -7.87 -6.38
CA VAL A 47 7.08 -8.48 -7.25
C VAL A 47 7.49 -7.57 -8.40
N TYR A 48 6.65 -6.63 -8.80
CA TYR A 48 6.96 -5.66 -9.84
C TYR A 48 7.90 -4.57 -9.32
N GLU A 49 7.57 -3.95 -8.19
CA GLU A 49 8.34 -2.88 -7.56
C GLU A 49 9.74 -3.37 -7.13
N ASN A 50 9.81 -4.60 -6.64
CA ASN A 50 11.08 -5.25 -6.26
C ASN A 50 11.85 -5.85 -7.45
N ASN A 51 11.44 -5.58 -8.70
CA ASN A 51 12.05 -6.12 -9.93
C ASN A 51 12.15 -7.66 -9.99
N LEU A 52 11.36 -8.36 -9.20
CA LEU A 52 11.35 -9.82 -9.14
C LEU A 52 10.65 -10.39 -10.38
N MET A 53 9.45 -9.89 -10.69
CA MET A 53 8.67 -10.30 -11.86
C MET A 53 8.17 -9.08 -12.64
N GLY A 54 8.52 -9.02 -13.92
CA GLY A 54 7.93 -8.06 -14.88
C GLY A 54 6.72 -8.63 -15.60
N GLY A 55 6.05 -7.79 -16.39
CA GLY A 55 4.96 -8.19 -17.27
C GLY A 55 5.43 -9.05 -18.45
N THR A 56 4.48 -9.72 -19.11
CA THR A 56 4.72 -10.35 -20.42
C THR A 56 4.82 -9.32 -21.53
N ASP A 57 4.27 -8.13 -21.30
CA ASP A 57 4.50 -6.91 -22.08
C ASP A 57 4.43 -5.68 -21.15
N SER A 58 4.39 -4.48 -21.73
CA SER A 58 4.37 -3.22 -20.99
C SER A 58 3.12 -2.99 -20.14
N THR A 59 1.99 -3.64 -20.45
CA THR A 59 0.69 -3.42 -19.81
C THR A 59 -0.05 -4.69 -19.41
N THR A 60 0.59 -5.86 -19.51
CA THR A 60 0.00 -7.17 -19.26
C THR A 60 0.92 -7.99 -18.37
N PHE A 61 0.42 -8.43 -17.21
CA PHE A 61 1.14 -9.33 -16.32
C PHE A 61 0.99 -10.80 -16.72
N SER A 62 -0.12 -11.18 -17.36
CA SER A 62 -0.56 -12.54 -17.63
C SER A 62 -0.70 -13.40 -16.35
N PRO A 63 -1.56 -13.05 -15.39
CA PRO A 63 -1.66 -13.72 -14.08
C PRO A 63 -1.99 -15.22 -14.17
N ASN A 64 -2.72 -15.61 -15.21
CA ASN A 64 -3.16 -17.00 -15.43
C ASN A 64 -2.18 -17.84 -16.26
N ASN A 65 -1.14 -17.24 -16.83
CA ASN A 65 -0.14 -18.00 -17.58
C ASN A 65 0.68 -18.86 -16.63
N THR A 66 1.10 -20.03 -17.11
CA THR A 66 1.94 -20.96 -16.36
C THR A 66 3.36 -20.40 -16.22
N THR A 67 3.93 -20.52 -15.02
CA THR A 67 5.32 -20.13 -14.75
C THR A 67 6.26 -21.29 -15.06
N THR A 68 7.43 -20.99 -15.64
CA THR A 68 8.43 -22.02 -15.99
C THR A 68 9.53 -22.14 -14.93
N ARG A 69 10.25 -23.27 -14.94
CA ARG A 69 11.42 -23.48 -14.07
C ARG A 69 12.49 -22.39 -14.24
N GLY A 70 12.76 -21.98 -15.47
CA GLY A 70 13.72 -20.91 -15.78
C GLY A 70 13.29 -19.55 -15.22
N MET A 71 11.98 -19.26 -15.19
CA MET A 71 11.44 -18.04 -14.58
C MET A 71 11.73 -18.02 -13.07
N ILE A 72 11.40 -19.09 -12.34
CA ILE A 72 11.60 -19.14 -10.88
C ILE A 72 13.06 -18.91 -10.49
N VAL A 73 13.98 -19.58 -11.18
CA VAL A 73 15.41 -19.43 -10.87
C VAL A 73 15.91 -18.02 -11.20
N THR A 74 15.38 -17.40 -12.26
CA THR A 74 15.72 -16.01 -12.59
C THR A 74 15.19 -15.04 -11.55
N VAL A 75 14.00 -15.28 -10.98
CA VAL A 75 13.48 -14.48 -9.87
C VAL A 75 14.40 -14.56 -8.66
N LEU A 76 14.80 -15.76 -8.23
CA LEU A 76 15.71 -15.91 -7.09
C LEU A 76 17.09 -15.31 -7.35
N TYR A 77 17.58 -15.39 -8.59
CA TYR A 77 18.82 -14.76 -9.00
C TYR A 77 18.76 -13.22 -8.91
N ARG A 78 17.62 -12.61 -9.24
CA ARG A 78 17.41 -11.16 -9.03
C ARG A 78 17.28 -10.82 -7.56
N LEU A 79 16.54 -11.63 -6.80
CA LEU A 79 16.34 -11.44 -5.37
C LEU A 79 17.66 -11.39 -4.60
N THR A 80 18.67 -12.15 -5.02
CA THR A 80 20.01 -12.17 -4.42
C THR A 80 21.00 -11.17 -5.06
N GLY A 81 20.50 -10.21 -5.86
CA GLY A 81 21.31 -9.13 -6.44
C GLY A 81 22.14 -9.53 -7.66
N GLU A 82 21.71 -10.54 -8.42
CA GLU A 82 22.35 -11.03 -9.65
C GLU A 82 23.89 -11.29 -9.51
N PRO A 83 24.31 -12.13 -8.55
CA PRO A 83 25.72 -12.40 -8.26
C PRO A 83 26.43 -13.03 -9.45
N ALA A 84 27.76 -13.08 -9.40
CA ALA A 84 28.55 -13.75 -10.44
C ALA A 84 28.05 -15.19 -10.65
N SER A 85 27.62 -15.49 -11.87
CA SER A 85 27.29 -16.85 -12.26
C SER A 85 28.55 -17.70 -12.12
N GLY A 86 28.44 -18.90 -11.53
CA GLY A 86 29.52 -19.87 -11.51
C GLY A 86 29.93 -20.34 -12.92
N THR A 87 30.60 -21.49 -13.00
CA THR A 87 30.94 -22.12 -14.29
C THR A 87 29.69 -22.33 -15.16
N ALA A 88 29.86 -22.31 -16.49
CA ALA A 88 28.78 -22.56 -17.44
C ALA A 88 27.97 -23.82 -17.05
N SER A 89 26.64 -23.69 -17.11
CA SER A 89 25.69 -24.75 -16.76
C SER A 89 26.04 -26.06 -17.47
N GLN A 90 26.04 -27.17 -16.72
CA GLN A 90 26.22 -28.53 -17.26
C GLN A 90 25.05 -28.99 -18.16
N PHE A 91 23.96 -28.22 -18.19
CA PHE A 91 22.74 -28.57 -18.91
C PHE A 91 22.80 -28.15 -20.39
N THR A 92 22.60 -29.11 -21.29
CA THR A 92 22.71 -28.92 -22.74
C THR A 92 21.55 -28.12 -23.35
N ASP A 93 20.44 -28.02 -22.63
CA ASP A 93 19.24 -27.27 -23.03
C ASP A 93 19.22 -25.83 -22.47
N VAL A 94 20.35 -25.36 -21.93
CA VAL A 94 20.54 -23.99 -21.45
C VAL A 94 21.58 -23.29 -22.34
N ALA A 95 21.11 -22.62 -23.39
CA ALA A 95 21.98 -21.87 -24.27
C ALA A 95 22.63 -20.68 -23.53
N ALA A 96 23.93 -20.44 -23.75
CA ALA A 96 24.70 -19.42 -23.02
C ALA A 96 24.14 -17.99 -23.12
N GLY A 97 23.41 -17.67 -24.19
CA GLY A 97 22.75 -16.37 -24.40
C GLY A 97 21.30 -16.29 -23.94
N ALA A 98 20.74 -17.35 -23.36
CA ALA A 98 19.37 -17.33 -22.86
C ALA A 98 19.26 -16.43 -21.62
N TRP A 99 18.13 -15.72 -21.48
CA TRP A 99 17.91 -14.78 -20.37
C TRP A 99 17.99 -15.44 -18.98
N TYR A 100 17.71 -16.74 -18.87
CA TYR A 100 17.83 -17.53 -17.64
C TYR A 100 19.20 -18.19 -17.45
N ALA A 101 20.12 -18.11 -18.42
CA ALA A 101 21.33 -18.95 -18.41
C ALA A 101 22.24 -18.70 -17.20
N LYS A 102 22.46 -17.42 -16.85
CA LYS A 102 23.23 -17.03 -15.67
C LYS A 102 22.58 -17.50 -14.38
N ALA A 103 21.28 -17.29 -14.26
CA ALA A 103 20.49 -17.69 -13.11
C ALA A 103 20.54 -19.22 -12.90
N VAL A 104 20.37 -20.00 -13.97
CA VAL A 104 20.45 -21.46 -13.90
C VAL A 104 21.85 -21.93 -13.52
N ALA A 105 22.91 -21.34 -14.09
CA ALA A 105 24.28 -21.68 -13.73
C ALA A 105 24.59 -21.37 -12.25
N TRP A 106 24.16 -20.19 -11.77
CA TRP A 106 24.28 -19.80 -10.36
C TRP A 106 23.55 -20.78 -9.44
N ALA A 107 22.26 -21.01 -9.68
CA ALA A 107 21.45 -21.86 -8.80
C ALA A 107 21.91 -23.32 -8.80
N ALA A 108 22.37 -23.83 -9.94
CA ALA A 108 22.93 -25.18 -10.01
C ALA A 108 24.28 -25.28 -9.26
N SER A 109 25.12 -24.24 -9.31
CA SER A 109 26.41 -24.23 -8.60
C SER A 109 26.30 -24.15 -7.08
N ARG A 110 25.12 -23.77 -6.57
CA ARG A 110 24.78 -23.66 -5.15
C ARG A 110 23.81 -24.74 -4.67
N ASP A 111 23.57 -25.77 -5.50
CA ASP A 111 22.64 -26.86 -5.22
C ASP A 111 21.17 -26.42 -4.94
N ILE A 112 20.81 -25.18 -5.30
CA ILE A 112 19.44 -24.65 -5.20
C ILE A 112 18.52 -25.40 -6.17
N VAL A 113 19.03 -25.74 -7.36
CA VAL A 113 18.29 -26.50 -8.36
C VAL A 113 19.07 -27.68 -8.91
N ASN A 114 18.34 -28.75 -9.22
CA ASN A 114 18.82 -29.88 -10.01
C ASN A 114 18.18 -29.89 -11.40
N GLY A 115 18.83 -30.57 -12.35
CA GLY A 115 18.25 -30.88 -13.64
C GLY A 115 17.10 -31.90 -13.54
N THR A 116 16.25 -31.94 -14.56
CA THR A 116 15.27 -33.02 -14.76
C THR A 116 15.94 -34.31 -15.25
N SER A 117 17.18 -34.19 -15.74
CA SER A 117 18.12 -35.28 -15.96
C SER A 117 19.54 -34.81 -15.60
N ALA A 118 20.54 -35.69 -15.74
CA ALA A 118 21.94 -35.32 -15.54
C ALA A 118 22.42 -34.19 -16.48
N THR A 119 21.81 -34.05 -17.66
CA THR A 119 22.26 -33.09 -18.69
C THR A 119 21.15 -32.14 -19.13
N THR A 120 19.98 -32.15 -18.50
CA THR A 120 18.80 -31.36 -18.93
C THR A 120 18.19 -30.64 -17.75
N PHE A 121 17.97 -29.33 -17.87
CA PHE A 121 17.32 -28.50 -16.85
C PHE A 121 15.81 -28.34 -17.04
N SER A 122 15.37 -28.33 -18.30
CA SER A 122 14.02 -28.04 -18.74
C SER A 122 13.54 -26.62 -18.38
N PRO A 123 14.24 -25.54 -18.81
CA PRO A 123 13.94 -24.16 -18.37
C PRO A 123 12.56 -23.66 -18.80
N ASN A 124 12.02 -24.18 -19.90
CA ASN A 124 10.71 -23.78 -20.44
C ASN A 124 9.56 -24.68 -19.97
N SER A 125 9.84 -25.73 -19.20
CA SER A 125 8.78 -26.59 -18.66
C SER A 125 8.02 -25.87 -17.55
N PRO A 126 6.68 -26.02 -17.50
CA PRO A 126 5.87 -25.66 -16.35
C PRO A 126 6.49 -26.13 -15.04
N ILE A 127 6.61 -25.23 -14.07
CA ILE A 127 7.04 -25.64 -12.74
C ILE A 127 5.86 -26.22 -11.98
N THR A 128 6.05 -27.40 -11.37
CA THR A 128 5.06 -27.98 -10.48
C THR A 128 5.15 -27.34 -9.10
N ARG A 129 4.07 -27.39 -8.33
CA ARG A 129 4.02 -26.83 -6.97
C ARG A 129 5.01 -27.51 -6.02
N GLU A 130 5.22 -28.82 -6.14
CA GLU A 130 6.24 -29.53 -5.36
C GLU A 130 7.68 -29.13 -5.75
N GLN A 131 7.93 -28.86 -7.04
CA GLN A 131 9.23 -28.36 -7.48
C GLN A 131 9.47 -26.93 -7.00
N LEU A 132 8.44 -26.08 -7.04
CA LEU A 132 8.50 -24.73 -6.51
C LEU A 132 8.92 -24.74 -5.03
N ALA A 133 8.24 -25.56 -4.20
CA ALA A 133 8.58 -25.73 -2.79
C ALA A 133 10.04 -26.17 -2.58
N VAL A 134 10.51 -27.16 -3.35
CA VAL A 134 11.89 -27.65 -3.27
C VAL A 134 12.91 -26.55 -3.58
N ILE A 135 12.66 -25.73 -4.60
CA ILE A 135 13.58 -24.65 -4.97
C ILE A 135 13.66 -23.60 -3.86
N PHE A 136 12.52 -23.15 -3.32
CA PHE A 136 12.50 -22.19 -2.21
C PHE A 136 13.14 -22.74 -0.94
N TYR A 137 12.86 -24.01 -0.60
CA TYR A 137 13.43 -24.68 0.56
C TYR A 137 14.95 -24.73 0.48
N ARG A 138 15.49 -25.14 -0.67
CA ARG A 138 16.94 -25.21 -0.88
C ARG A 138 17.59 -23.83 -0.92
N TYR A 139 16.91 -22.84 -1.51
CA TYR A 139 17.38 -21.46 -1.46
C TYR A 139 17.46 -20.96 -0.02
N ALA A 140 16.42 -21.15 0.80
CA ALA A 140 16.45 -20.77 2.21
C ALA A 140 17.57 -21.49 2.98
N GLN A 141 17.80 -22.78 2.73
CA GLN A 141 18.91 -23.53 3.32
C GLN A 141 20.28 -22.97 2.90
N ASP A 142 20.44 -22.65 1.61
CA ASP A 142 21.67 -22.08 1.06
C ASP A 142 21.98 -20.68 1.66
N GLN A 143 20.95 -19.93 2.02
CA GLN A 143 21.08 -18.65 2.73
C GLN A 143 21.25 -18.81 4.25
N GLY A 144 21.08 -20.02 4.80
CA GLY A 144 21.15 -20.28 6.24
C GLY A 144 19.92 -19.80 7.02
N TRP A 145 18.78 -19.62 6.35
CA TRP A 145 17.53 -19.18 6.97
C TRP A 145 16.79 -20.32 7.66
N ASP A 146 15.82 -19.96 8.50
CA ASP A 146 15.02 -20.95 9.23
C ASP A 146 14.14 -21.77 8.28
N VAL A 147 14.35 -23.08 8.31
CA VAL A 147 13.55 -24.06 7.57
C VAL A 147 12.91 -25.11 8.49
N SER A 148 12.68 -24.73 9.75
CA SER A 148 12.12 -25.61 10.80
C SER A 148 10.59 -25.68 10.79
N ALA A 149 9.90 -24.72 10.17
CA ALA A 149 8.45 -24.74 10.01
C ALA A 149 8.00 -26.06 9.34
N TRP A 150 6.87 -26.60 9.78
CA TRP A 150 6.42 -27.91 9.33
C TRP A 150 4.91 -28.08 9.47
N THR A 151 4.31 -28.79 8.51
CA THR A 151 2.92 -29.23 8.53
C THR A 151 2.83 -30.70 8.16
N ASP A 152 1.90 -31.43 8.77
CA ASP A 152 1.59 -32.80 8.37
C ASP A 152 0.87 -32.82 7.02
N LEU A 153 1.56 -33.29 5.97
CA LEU A 153 0.96 -33.42 4.64
C LEU A 153 -0.19 -34.43 4.61
N GLY A 154 -0.27 -35.36 5.57
CA GLY A 154 -1.36 -36.33 5.70
C GLY A 154 -2.75 -35.71 5.89
N LEU A 155 -2.81 -34.40 6.19
CA LEU A 155 -4.05 -33.62 6.23
C LEU A 155 -4.67 -33.40 4.85
N TYR A 156 -3.91 -33.58 3.77
CA TYR A 156 -4.36 -33.38 2.39
C TYR A 156 -4.70 -34.72 1.72
N GLN A 157 -5.81 -34.73 0.98
CA GLN A 157 -6.32 -35.95 0.32
C GLN A 157 -5.38 -36.48 -0.77
N ASP A 158 -4.58 -35.60 -1.36
CA ASP A 158 -3.63 -35.91 -2.44
C ASP A 158 -2.17 -35.99 -1.96
N ALA A 159 -1.93 -36.11 -0.65
CA ALA A 159 -0.60 -36.27 -0.08
C ALA A 159 0.20 -37.43 -0.70
N ALA A 160 -0.48 -38.51 -1.10
CA ALA A 160 0.14 -39.65 -1.77
C ALA A 160 0.70 -39.34 -3.18
N GLN A 161 0.36 -38.17 -3.77
CA GLN A 161 0.92 -37.73 -5.05
C GLN A 161 2.24 -36.98 -4.91
N VAL A 162 2.59 -36.55 -3.69
CA VAL A 162 3.83 -35.83 -3.40
C VAL A 162 5.00 -36.77 -3.67
N SER A 163 5.93 -36.32 -4.50
CA SER A 163 7.15 -37.09 -4.76
C SER A 163 8.06 -37.09 -3.52
N ASP A 164 8.72 -38.22 -3.23
CA ASP A 164 9.57 -38.39 -2.04
C ASP A 164 10.61 -37.26 -1.87
N TYR A 165 11.21 -36.80 -2.97
CA TYR A 165 12.22 -35.73 -2.97
C TYR A 165 11.65 -34.37 -2.52
N ALA A 166 10.33 -34.19 -2.59
CA ALA A 166 9.64 -32.94 -2.31
C ALA A 166 8.90 -32.96 -0.96
N THR A 167 8.73 -34.13 -0.32
CA THR A 167 7.94 -34.26 0.92
C THR A 167 8.38 -33.28 2.00
N GLN A 168 9.69 -33.18 2.28
CA GLN A 168 10.19 -32.28 3.32
C GLN A 168 9.98 -30.81 2.95
N ALA A 169 10.33 -30.43 1.71
CA ALA A 169 10.21 -29.05 1.25
C ALA A 169 8.75 -28.59 1.17
N LEU A 170 7.84 -29.46 0.75
CA LEU A 170 6.42 -29.13 0.65
C LEU A 170 5.77 -29.05 2.05
N ALA A 171 6.15 -29.93 2.98
CA ALA A 171 5.72 -29.84 4.37
C ALA A 171 6.17 -28.53 5.03
N TRP A 172 7.42 -28.13 4.79
CA TRP A 172 7.93 -26.83 5.23
C TRP A 172 7.19 -25.67 4.59
N ALA A 173 7.01 -25.68 3.26
CA ALA A 173 6.34 -24.59 2.55
C ALA A 173 4.88 -24.41 2.99
N CYS A 174 4.19 -25.50 3.36
CA CYS A 174 2.85 -25.44 3.94
C CYS A 174 2.88 -24.94 5.39
N GLY A 175 3.84 -25.42 6.20
CA GLY A 175 4.00 -25.01 7.59
C GLY A 175 4.39 -23.53 7.76
N ALA A 176 5.21 -23.01 6.84
CA ALA A 176 5.57 -21.60 6.76
C ALA A 176 4.50 -20.73 6.09
N GLY A 177 3.37 -21.31 5.64
CA GLY A 177 2.29 -20.56 4.98
C GLY A 177 2.57 -20.09 3.56
N LEU A 178 3.74 -20.42 2.99
CA LEU A 178 4.12 -20.06 1.61
C LEU A 178 3.13 -20.63 0.61
N ILE A 179 2.88 -21.94 0.71
CA ILE A 179 1.97 -22.68 -0.16
C ILE A 179 0.77 -23.11 0.66
N THR A 180 -0.40 -22.59 0.30
CA THR A 180 -1.69 -23.11 0.75
C THR A 180 -2.23 -24.10 -0.26
N GLY A 181 -3.10 -25.02 0.17
CA GLY A 181 -3.80 -25.92 -0.74
C GLY A 181 -4.60 -25.16 -1.82
N THR A 182 -4.80 -25.80 -2.97
CA THR A 182 -5.75 -25.31 -3.99
C THR A 182 -7.20 -25.37 -3.51
N THR A 183 -7.45 -26.19 -2.48
CA THR A 183 -8.61 -26.18 -1.60
C THR A 183 -8.13 -26.48 -0.18
N ASP A 184 -9.02 -26.41 0.81
CA ASP A 184 -8.70 -26.75 2.21
C ASP A 184 -8.13 -28.15 2.39
N THR A 185 -8.39 -29.07 1.46
CA THR A 185 -8.02 -30.49 1.55
C THR A 185 -7.15 -31.00 0.39
N THR A 186 -6.73 -30.14 -0.55
CA THR A 186 -5.99 -30.56 -1.76
C THR A 186 -4.79 -29.65 -2.02
N LEU A 187 -3.58 -30.21 -2.17
CA LEU A 187 -2.36 -29.46 -2.47
C LEU A 187 -2.07 -29.27 -3.95
N SER A 188 -2.49 -30.21 -4.79
CA SER A 188 -2.12 -30.35 -6.20
C SER A 188 -0.60 -30.35 -6.41
N PRO A 189 0.20 -31.24 -5.79
CA PRO A 189 1.67 -31.15 -5.78
C PRO A 189 2.30 -31.20 -7.17
N ARG A 190 1.71 -31.98 -8.08
CA ARG A 190 2.15 -32.11 -9.49
C ARG A 190 1.48 -31.10 -10.44
N GLY A 191 0.54 -30.30 -9.94
CA GLY A 191 -0.08 -29.22 -10.68
C GLY A 191 0.90 -28.08 -10.93
N SER A 192 0.77 -27.40 -12.07
CA SER A 192 1.58 -26.23 -12.41
C SER A 192 1.14 -24.99 -11.63
N ALA A 193 2.08 -24.10 -11.31
CA ALA A 193 1.76 -22.80 -10.70
C ALA A 193 1.60 -21.70 -11.77
N THR A 194 0.57 -20.87 -11.63
CA THR A 194 0.39 -19.67 -12.46
C THR A 194 1.30 -18.53 -12.02
N ARG A 195 1.45 -17.49 -12.84
CA ARG A 195 2.25 -16.30 -12.50
C ARG A 195 1.71 -15.56 -11.28
N ALA A 196 0.39 -15.42 -11.14
CA ALA A 196 -0.21 -14.81 -9.96
C ALA A 196 0.00 -15.65 -8.69
N GLN A 197 -0.11 -16.98 -8.77
CA GLN A 197 0.19 -17.85 -7.64
C GLN A 197 1.67 -17.75 -7.22
N VAL A 198 2.58 -17.70 -8.20
CA VAL A 198 4.00 -17.51 -7.94
C VAL A 198 4.28 -16.15 -7.31
N ALA A 199 3.63 -15.07 -7.76
CA ALA A 199 3.77 -13.75 -7.15
C ALA A 199 3.37 -13.79 -5.66
N VAL A 200 2.22 -14.37 -5.32
CA VAL A 200 1.76 -14.52 -3.93
C VAL A 200 2.73 -15.36 -3.10
N ILE A 201 3.22 -16.48 -3.63
CA ILE A 201 4.18 -17.34 -2.93
C ILE A 201 5.52 -16.61 -2.72
N LEU A 202 5.98 -15.84 -3.70
CA LEU A 202 7.21 -15.05 -3.61
C LEU A 202 7.11 -13.95 -2.55
N THR A 203 6.00 -13.20 -2.54
CA THR A 203 5.76 -12.17 -1.52
C THR A 203 5.79 -12.79 -0.13
N ARG A 204 5.03 -13.87 0.10
CA ARG A 204 5.04 -14.59 1.38
C ARG A 204 6.43 -15.10 1.74
N PHE A 205 7.19 -15.62 0.77
CA PHE A 205 8.54 -16.10 1.01
C PHE A 205 9.47 -14.99 1.49
N CYS A 206 9.41 -13.81 0.86
CA CYS A 206 10.21 -12.68 1.27
C CYS A 206 9.79 -12.12 2.63
N GLU A 207 8.50 -12.15 2.96
CA GLU A 207 7.99 -11.64 4.24
C GLU A 207 8.20 -12.58 5.43
N THR A 208 8.08 -13.89 5.20
CA THR A 208 8.00 -14.88 6.30
C THR A 208 9.28 -15.67 6.51
N VAL A 209 10.15 -15.74 5.50
CA VAL A 209 11.37 -16.58 5.54
C VAL A 209 12.64 -15.74 5.45
N MET A 210 12.64 -14.64 4.70
CA MET A 210 13.82 -13.79 4.53
C MET A 210 13.91 -12.77 5.69
N PRO A 211 14.92 -12.84 6.58
CA PRO A 211 15.01 -11.94 7.73
C PRO A 211 15.16 -10.46 7.36
N ASP A 212 15.78 -10.18 6.21
CA ASP A 212 15.97 -8.83 5.65
C ASP A 212 15.15 -8.66 4.35
N GLY A 213 13.97 -9.27 4.33
CA GLY A 213 12.99 -9.22 3.24
C GLY A 213 12.54 -7.82 2.88
N PRO A 214 12.34 -7.44 1.59
CA PRO A 214 11.45 -6.34 1.32
C PRO A 214 10.08 -6.70 1.90
N VAL A 215 9.54 -5.84 2.76
CA VAL A 215 8.24 -6.04 3.38
C VAL A 215 7.18 -5.50 2.42
N SER A 216 6.09 -6.24 2.15
CA SER A 216 5.03 -5.68 1.31
C SER A 216 4.27 -4.59 2.02
N HIS A 217 3.62 -3.71 1.26
CA HIS A 217 2.72 -2.70 1.82
C HIS A 217 1.66 -3.30 2.74
N GLN A 218 1.14 -4.49 2.41
CA GLN A 218 0.14 -5.16 3.24
C GLN A 218 0.72 -5.59 4.59
N GLU A 219 1.93 -6.16 4.59
CA GLU A 219 2.61 -6.53 5.84
C GLU A 219 3.00 -5.28 6.63
N MET A 220 3.40 -4.19 5.97
CA MET A 220 3.67 -2.91 6.63
C MET A 220 2.44 -2.36 7.37
N VAL A 221 1.28 -2.39 6.73
CA VAL A 221 0.01 -1.99 7.36
C VAL A 221 -0.34 -2.94 8.51
N ARG A 222 -0.15 -4.25 8.34
CA ARG A 222 -0.38 -5.25 9.39
C ARG A 222 0.51 -5.02 10.61
N ASN A 223 1.78 -4.69 10.39
CA ASN A 223 2.71 -4.40 11.47
C ASN A 223 2.31 -3.15 12.23
N LEU A 224 1.84 -2.11 11.53
CA LEU A 224 1.23 -0.94 12.18
C LEU A 224 0.04 -1.35 13.05
N GLN A 225 -0.93 -2.11 12.51
CA GLN A 225 -2.11 -2.56 13.26
C GLN A 225 -1.77 -3.34 14.54
N ASN A 226 -0.70 -4.14 14.50
CA ASN A 226 -0.24 -4.96 15.62
C ASN A 226 0.64 -4.21 16.61
N SER A 227 1.13 -3.02 16.26
CA SER A 227 2.06 -2.25 17.07
C SER A 227 1.46 -1.74 18.39
N SER A 228 2.33 -1.28 19.30
CA SER A 228 1.92 -0.54 20.51
C SER A 228 1.84 0.98 20.30
N LEU A 229 1.93 1.46 19.05
CA LEU A 229 1.83 2.89 18.77
C LEU A 229 0.45 3.42 19.17
N ARG A 230 0.42 4.61 19.80
CA ARG A 230 -0.80 5.19 20.39
C ARG A 230 -1.95 5.37 19.39
N LYS A 231 -1.64 5.59 18.11
CA LYS A 231 -2.59 5.85 17.03
C LYS A 231 -2.56 4.79 15.92
N ARG A 232 -2.15 3.56 16.25
CA ARG A 232 -1.89 2.50 15.27
C ARG A 232 -3.00 2.30 14.22
N ASP A 233 -4.27 2.30 14.61
CA ASP A 233 -5.39 2.05 13.68
C ASP A 233 -5.49 3.15 12.63
N THR A 234 -5.32 4.40 13.07
CA THR A 234 -5.25 5.57 12.19
C THR A 234 -4.04 5.49 11.26
N LEU A 235 -2.86 5.21 11.81
CA LEU A 235 -1.64 5.15 11.01
C LEU A 235 -1.73 4.04 9.97
N ALA A 236 -2.27 2.88 10.33
CA ALA A 236 -2.46 1.76 9.41
C ALA A 236 -3.44 2.09 8.28
N ALA A 237 -4.60 2.69 8.59
CA ALA A 237 -5.56 3.08 7.57
C ALA A 237 -5.00 4.14 6.61
N MET A 238 -4.25 5.12 7.12
CA MET A 238 -3.61 6.13 6.28
C MET A 238 -2.42 5.57 5.50
N ALA A 239 -1.64 4.67 6.10
CA ALA A 239 -0.57 3.94 5.41
C ALA A 239 -1.14 3.19 4.21
N GLN A 240 -2.23 2.43 4.41
CA GLN A 240 -2.89 1.67 3.35
C GLN A 240 -3.22 2.58 2.16
N VAL A 241 -3.93 3.70 2.39
CA VAL A 241 -4.29 4.62 1.30
C VAL A 241 -3.06 5.19 0.60
N LEU A 242 -2.02 5.60 1.34
CA LEU A 242 -0.85 6.24 0.71
C LEU A 242 0.04 5.25 -0.03
N LEU A 243 0.21 4.04 0.51
CA LEU A 243 0.98 2.97 -0.11
C LEU A 243 0.25 2.43 -1.35
N ASP A 244 -1.07 2.26 -1.25
CA ASP A 244 -1.93 1.96 -2.40
C ASP A 244 -1.81 3.08 -3.42
N ASP A 245 -1.72 4.33 -3.00
CA ASP A 245 -1.53 5.46 -3.92
C ASP A 245 -0.09 5.59 -4.47
N GLY A 246 0.81 4.64 -4.19
CA GLY A 246 2.15 4.55 -4.77
C GLY A 246 3.17 5.52 -4.18
N PHE A 247 2.92 6.03 -2.97
CA PHE A 247 3.94 6.79 -2.23
C PHE A 247 4.97 5.83 -1.62
N ALA A 248 6.24 6.22 -1.67
CA ALA A 248 7.33 5.40 -1.13
C ALA A 248 7.14 5.11 0.38
N PRO A 249 7.38 3.87 0.84
CA PRO A 249 7.40 3.46 2.24
C PRO A 249 7.96 4.50 3.23
N ALA A 250 9.18 4.98 2.99
CA ALA A 250 9.82 5.95 3.88
C ALA A 250 9.10 7.31 3.91
N PHE A 251 8.54 7.74 2.77
CA PHE A 251 7.78 8.99 2.73
C PHE A 251 6.44 8.87 3.47
N VAL A 252 5.76 7.73 3.31
CA VAL A 252 4.55 7.42 4.08
C VAL A 252 4.87 7.46 5.57
N ALA A 253 5.93 6.78 6.02
CA ALA A 253 6.38 6.85 7.40
C ALA A 253 6.70 8.29 7.85
N GLY A 254 7.32 9.09 6.99
CA GLY A 254 7.55 10.54 7.17
C GLY A 254 6.28 11.32 7.53
N LEU A 255 5.22 11.13 6.74
CA LEU A 255 3.94 11.76 6.99
C LEU A 255 3.28 11.23 8.27
N LEU A 256 3.28 9.92 8.46
CA LEU A 256 2.69 9.26 9.62
C LEU A 256 3.39 9.64 10.94
N GLY A 257 4.72 9.80 10.93
CA GLY A 257 5.50 10.28 12.07
C GLY A 257 5.14 11.71 12.48
N ASN A 258 4.71 12.54 11.53
CA ASN A 258 4.11 13.85 11.84
C ASN A 258 2.74 13.66 12.52
N ILE A 259 1.89 12.80 11.98
CA ILE A 259 0.51 12.55 12.44
C ILE A 259 0.45 11.96 13.87
N ILE A 260 1.45 11.18 14.27
CA ILE A 260 1.56 10.64 15.64
C ILE A 260 1.41 11.74 16.69
N GLU A 261 1.99 12.91 16.45
CA GLU A 261 2.03 14.05 17.39
C GLU A 261 0.80 14.96 17.29
N GLU A 262 -0.01 14.82 16.24
CA GLU A 262 -1.12 15.72 15.94
C GLU A 262 -2.38 15.37 16.75
N GLY A 263 -3.52 15.99 16.43
CA GLY A 263 -4.82 15.64 17.02
C GLY A 263 -5.35 14.27 16.54
N ASP A 264 -6.47 13.85 17.12
CA ASP A 264 -7.21 12.69 16.63
C ASP A 264 -7.86 13.00 15.28
N CYS A 265 -7.91 12.01 14.41
CA CYS A 265 -8.51 12.15 13.10
C CYS A 265 -10.05 12.25 13.24
N GLY A 266 -10.67 13.11 12.43
CA GLY A 266 -12.09 13.47 12.53
C GLY A 266 -12.44 14.36 13.72
N ARG A 267 -11.48 14.88 14.49
CA ARG A 267 -11.77 15.82 15.58
C ARG A 267 -12.23 17.16 15.01
N PHE A 268 -13.30 17.68 15.59
CA PHE A 268 -13.84 18.99 15.28
C PHE A 268 -13.18 20.06 16.20
N GLU A 269 -12.32 20.89 15.59
CA GLU A 269 -11.73 22.14 16.10
C GLU A 269 -10.35 22.16 16.83
N SER A 270 -9.80 23.40 16.93
CA SER A 270 -8.39 23.79 17.09
C SER A 270 -7.96 24.23 18.49
N SER A 271 -6.66 24.02 18.76
CA SER A 271 -5.93 24.41 19.97
C SER A 271 -5.85 25.92 20.27
N ALA A 272 -6.17 26.81 19.31
CA ALA A 272 -6.12 28.26 19.54
C ALA A 272 -7.01 28.71 20.72
N TYR A 273 -8.11 27.98 20.94
CA TYR A 273 -9.06 28.25 22.02
C TYR A 273 -8.53 27.92 23.43
N LEU A 274 -7.59 26.97 23.56
CA LEU A 274 -6.99 26.61 24.85
C LEU A 274 -6.20 27.77 25.46
N SER A 275 -5.75 28.71 24.64
CA SER A 275 -4.85 29.79 25.06
C SER A 275 -5.53 31.11 25.36
N ASN A 276 -6.75 31.37 24.85
CA ASN A 276 -7.47 32.63 25.09
C ASN A 276 -8.99 32.53 24.82
N PRO A 277 -9.79 32.04 25.78
CA PRO A 277 -11.26 31.92 25.65
C PRO A 277 -11.98 33.25 25.41
N ASP A 278 -11.39 34.37 25.82
CA ASP A 278 -11.98 35.71 25.74
C ASP A 278 -11.70 36.42 24.40
N ALA A 279 -10.94 35.80 23.49
CA ALA A 279 -10.58 36.37 22.18
C ALA A 279 -11.43 35.85 21.02
N GLU A 280 -12.67 35.42 21.29
CA GLU A 280 -13.59 34.77 20.35
C GLU A 280 -13.39 35.26 18.90
N PRO A 281 -12.83 34.42 18.00
CA PRO A 281 -12.78 34.75 16.59
C PRO A 281 -14.21 35.00 16.09
N ASP A 282 -14.44 36.07 15.31
CA ASP A 282 -15.78 36.46 14.83
C ASP A 282 -16.59 35.29 14.19
N TYR A 283 -15.92 34.28 13.61
CA TYR A 283 -16.58 33.10 13.03
C TYR A 283 -17.13 32.12 14.07
N LEU A 284 -16.50 31.99 15.24
CA LEU A 284 -16.97 31.11 16.32
C LEU A 284 -18.19 31.70 17.02
N VAL A 285 -18.23 33.03 17.16
CA VAL A 285 -19.43 33.74 17.62
C VAL A 285 -20.59 33.46 16.68
N TYR A 286 -20.37 33.64 15.38
CA TYR A 286 -21.38 33.32 14.37
C TYR A 286 -21.85 31.87 14.47
N MET A 287 -20.92 30.92 14.57
CA MET A 287 -21.26 29.51 14.64
C MET A 287 -22.04 29.14 15.90
N ASP A 288 -21.70 29.75 17.03
CA ASP A 288 -22.40 29.53 18.29
C ASP A 288 -23.81 30.13 18.27
N GLU A 289 -23.94 31.38 17.80
CA GLU A 289 -25.22 32.09 17.68
C GLU A 289 -26.22 31.40 16.73
N ASN A 290 -25.72 30.76 15.66
CA ASN A 290 -26.57 30.17 14.63
C ASN A 290 -26.75 28.64 14.75
N TYR A 291 -25.80 27.92 15.35
CA TYR A 291 -25.80 26.45 15.35
C TYR A 291 -25.53 25.80 16.70
N ASP A 292 -25.34 26.56 17.78
CA ASP A 292 -24.97 26.02 19.10
C ASP A 292 -23.68 25.18 19.02
N TYR A 293 -22.71 25.72 18.28
CA TYR A 293 -21.55 24.98 17.81
C TYR A 293 -20.75 24.36 18.95
N ARG A 294 -20.59 25.10 20.05
CA ARG A 294 -19.76 24.70 21.17
C ARG A 294 -20.35 23.50 21.90
N ASP A 295 -21.65 23.52 22.16
CA ASP A 295 -22.33 22.42 22.85
C ASP A 295 -22.37 21.16 21.97
N LYS A 296 -22.68 21.34 20.68
CA LYS A 296 -22.96 20.22 19.78
C LYS A 296 -21.74 19.57 19.13
N TYR A 297 -20.69 20.32 18.83
CA TYR A 297 -19.62 19.80 17.98
C TYR A 297 -18.21 19.98 18.53
N SER A 298 -17.95 20.99 19.35
CA SER A 298 -16.59 21.28 19.81
C SER A 298 -15.96 20.08 20.56
N TYR A 299 -14.71 19.76 20.22
CA TYR A 299 -13.93 18.62 20.75
C TYR A 299 -14.48 17.23 20.45
N ARG A 300 -15.64 17.13 19.81
CA ARG A 300 -16.24 15.86 19.45
C ARG A 300 -15.58 15.29 18.20
N LEU A 301 -15.57 13.97 18.15
CA LEU A 301 -15.14 13.25 16.96
C LEU A 301 -16.34 13.10 16.04
N ILE A 302 -16.11 13.24 14.74
CA ILE A 302 -17.19 13.23 13.75
C ILE A 302 -17.97 11.89 13.71
N TYR A 303 -17.34 10.81 14.19
CA TYR A 303 -17.96 9.50 14.36
C TYR A 303 -18.72 9.31 15.68
N GLU A 304 -18.85 10.34 16.53
CA GLU A 304 -19.64 10.33 17.76
C GLU A 304 -21.11 10.74 17.54
N GLY A 305 -21.64 10.50 16.33
CA GLY A 305 -23.03 10.80 15.98
C GLY A 305 -23.27 12.24 15.53
N ILE A 306 -22.23 12.93 15.08
CA ILE A 306 -22.35 14.25 14.45
C ILE A 306 -22.96 14.10 13.05
N SER A 307 -23.93 14.96 12.70
CA SER A 307 -24.48 15.00 11.34
C SER A 307 -23.48 15.64 10.37
N LEU A 308 -22.99 14.85 9.41
CA LEU A 308 -22.07 15.33 8.37
C LEU A 308 -22.69 16.42 7.49
N GLN A 309 -23.96 16.28 7.17
CA GLN A 309 -24.75 17.15 6.30
C GLN A 309 -24.97 18.51 6.96
N GLU A 310 -25.28 18.50 8.26
CA GLU A 310 -25.42 19.73 9.05
C GLU A 310 -24.09 20.49 9.10
N VAL A 311 -23.00 19.80 9.44
CA VAL A 311 -21.65 20.37 9.46
C VAL A 311 -21.24 20.92 8.09
N TYR A 312 -21.53 20.19 7.02
CA TYR A 312 -21.22 20.63 5.66
C TYR A 312 -21.99 21.89 5.27
N ALA A 313 -23.28 21.97 5.60
CA ALA A 313 -24.09 23.16 5.38
C ALA A 313 -23.54 24.38 6.15
N MET A 314 -23.17 24.20 7.42
CA MET A 314 -22.54 25.24 8.24
C MET A 314 -21.27 25.79 7.60
N VAL A 315 -20.37 24.91 7.15
CA VAL A 315 -19.11 25.33 6.51
C VAL A 315 -19.37 26.09 5.20
N LEU A 316 -20.32 25.65 4.38
CA LEU A 316 -20.68 26.35 3.16
C LEU A 316 -21.21 27.76 3.43
N GLU A 317 -22.03 27.93 4.47
CA GLU A 317 -22.58 29.22 4.87
C GLU A 317 -21.50 30.18 5.40
N LEU A 318 -20.55 29.66 6.19
CA LEU A 318 -19.43 30.44 6.71
C LEU A 318 -18.54 31.03 5.60
N GLY A 319 -18.35 30.24 4.55
CA GLY A 319 -17.55 30.60 3.39
C GLY A 319 -16.06 30.83 3.69
N PRO A 320 -15.26 31.17 2.66
CA PRO A 320 -13.80 31.31 2.80
C PRO A 320 -13.36 32.42 3.75
N ALA A 321 -14.11 33.53 3.79
CA ALA A 321 -13.75 34.69 4.62
C ALA A 321 -13.95 34.41 6.12
N GLY A 322 -14.99 33.65 6.48
CA GLY A 322 -15.21 33.22 7.86
C GLY A 322 -14.29 32.06 8.26
N ALA A 323 -14.17 31.03 7.40
CA ALA A 323 -13.37 29.84 7.71
C ALA A 323 -11.85 30.09 7.77
N ASN A 324 -11.33 31.05 6.99
CA ASN A 324 -9.91 31.43 6.99
C ASN A 324 -9.62 32.77 7.71
N GLY A 325 -10.65 33.43 8.24
CA GLY A 325 -10.54 34.77 8.82
C GLY A 325 -9.81 34.78 10.15
N ARG A 326 -8.77 35.63 10.27
CA ARG A 326 -8.05 35.96 11.53
C ARG A 326 -7.29 34.79 12.20
N GLY A 327 -6.71 33.89 11.42
CA GLY A 327 -5.95 32.75 11.97
C GLY A 327 -6.84 31.65 12.53
N SER A 328 -8.12 31.62 12.11
CA SER A 328 -9.04 30.52 12.34
C SER A 328 -8.46 29.23 11.77
N CYS A 329 -8.35 28.22 12.62
CA CYS A 329 -7.81 26.92 12.24
C CYS A 329 -8.91 25.92 12.46
N PHE A 330 -9.90 25.89 11.58
CA PHE A 330 -10.93 24.88 11.71
C PHE A 330 -10.29 23.52 11.37
N GLY A 331 -9.86 22.80 12.40
CA GLY A 331 -9.21 21.50 12.30
C GLY A 331 -10.25 20.46 11.94
N LEU A 332 -10.05 19.78 10.81
CA LEU A 332 -10.60 18.46 10.60
C LEU A 332 -9.41 17.55 10.43
N GLY A 333 -9.22 16.67 11.41
CA GLY A 333 -8.29 15.57 11.27
C GLY A 333 -6.87 15.74 11.75
N CYS A 334 -6.00 14.88 11.24
CA CYS A 334 -4.64 14.68 11.72
C CYS A 334 -3.63 15.76 11.25
N MET A 335 -4.07 16.85 10.61
CA MET A 335 -3.23 18.02 10.34
C MET A 335 -4.01 19.31 10.57
N GLN A 336 -3.62 20.01 11.63
CA GLN A 336 -4.17 21.30 12.05
C GLN A 336 -3.90 22.38 10.99
N TRP A 337 -4.52 23.57 11.13
CA TRP A 337 -4.29 24.74 10.23
C TRP A 337 -4.92 24.61 8.83
N THR A 338 -6.20 24.20 8.79
CA THR A 338 -6.94 23.85 7.56
C THR A 338 -7.53 25.07 6.85
N SER A 339 -7.26 25.22 5.54
CA SER A 339 -7.99 26.21 4.73
C SER A 339 -9.43 25.77 4.45
N TYR A 340 -10.33 26.71 4.20
CA TYR A 340 -11.71 26.48 3.76
C TYR A 340 -11.84 25.38 2.70
N ASN A 341 -11.02 25.42 1.65
CA ASN A 341 -11.08 24.45 0.56
C ASN A 341 -10.72 23.03 1.02
N ARG A 342 -9.79 22.93 1.98
CA ARG A 342 -9.37 21.65 2.54
C ARG A 342 -10.44 21.09 3.47
N ILE A 343 -11.06 21.93 4.30
CA ILE A 343 -12.20 21.56 5.17
C ILE A 343 -13.35 21.03 4.33
N LYS A 344 -13.73 21.80 3.30
CA LYS A 344 -14.82 21.45 2.39
C LYS A 344 -14.57 20.08 1.75
N ARG A 345 -13.35 19.83 1.26
CA ARG A 345 -13.00 18.54 0.65
C ARG A 345 -12.99 17.39 1.65
N LEU A 346 -12.50 17.59 2.87
CA LEU A 346 -12.57 16.56 3.91
C LEU A 346 -14.02 16.15 4.20
N LEU A 347 -14.92 17.13 4.31
CA LEU A 347 -16.34 16.86 4.50
C LEU A 347 -16.99 16.17 3.29
N GLU A 348 -16.61 16.56 2.07
CA GLU A 348 -17.04 15.86 0.85
C GLU A 348 -16.59 14.39 0.85
N ASN A 349 -15.33 14.13 1.20
CA ASN A 349 -14.80 12.77 1.30
C ASN A 349 -15.48 11.97 2.43
N TYR A 350 -15.81 12.59 3.57
CA TYR A 350 -16.58 11.93 4.61
C TYR A 350 -18.00 11.59 4.16
N LEU A 351 -18.68 12.50 3.48
CA LEU A 351 -20.02 12.27 2.94
C LEU A 351 -20.02 11.14 1.90
N GLU A 352 -18.98 11.09 1.07
CA GLU A 352 -18.78 10.00 0.10
C GLU A 352 -18.51 8.67 0.81
N ALA A 353 -17.57 8.64 1.77
CA ALA A 353 -17.25 7.45 2.54
C ALA A 353 -18.43 6.93 3.36
N ALA A 354 -19.32 7.82 3.83
CA ALA A 354 -20.53 7.49 4.57
C ALA A 354 -21.67 6.92 3.70
N ASP A 355 -21.53 6.90 2.36
CA ASP A 355 -22.52 6.37 1.40
C ASP A 355 -23.95 6.88 1.65
N GLY A 356 -24.07 8.20 1.91
CA GLY A 356 -25.35 8.86 2.15
C GLY A 356 -25.91 8.73 3.58
N ALA A 357 -25.17 8.12 4.51
CA ALA A 357 -25.51 8.16 5.93
C ALA A 357 -25.24 9.54 6.55
N ASP A 358 -25.98 9.87 7.62
CA ASP A 358 -25.78 11.13 8.34
C ASP A 358 -24.55 11.10 9.27
N THR A 359 -24.04 9.91 9.55
CA THR A 359 -22.93 9.65 10.48
C THR A 359 -21.90 8.73 9.83
N ILE A 360 -20.68 8.75 10.32
CA ILE A 360 -19.55 8.01 9.75
C ILE A 360 -18.84 7.17 10.82
N THR A 361 -18.22 6.06 10.43
CA THR A 361 -17.38 5.25 11.34
C THR A 361 -15.95 5.79 11.43
N LEU A 362 -15.22 5.42 12.50
CA LEU A 362 -13.80 5.77 12.63
C LEU A 362 -12.97 5.30 11.42
N ALA A 363 -13.23 4.09 10.93
CA ALA A 363 -12.50 3.53 9.78
C ALA A 363 -12.71 4.38 8.51
N GLN A 364 -13.97 4.73 8.20
CA GLN A 364 -14.29 5.59 7.05
C GLN A 364 -13.69 7.00 7.20
N VAL A 365 -13.61 7.54 8.42
CA VAL A 365 -12.93 8.81 8.67
C VAL A 365 -11.45 8.71 8.35
N GLN A 366 -10.77 7.69 8.87
CA GLN A 366 -9.34 7.49 8.65
C GLN A 366 -9.01 7.31 7.15
N GLU A 367 -9.85 6.57 6.44
CA GLU A 367 -9.74 6.38 4.98
C GLU A 367 -9.91 7.70 4.22
N ALA A 368 -10.99 8.44 4.49
CA ALA A 368 -11.27 9.72 3.83
C ALA A 368 -10.19 10.79 4.10
N GLU A 369 -9.56 10.75 5.28
CA GLU A 369 -8.39 11.58 5.57
C GLU A 369 -7.16 11.17 4.76
N GLY A 370 -6.89 9.86 4.65
CA GLY A 370 -5.85 9.32 3.78
C GLY A 370 -6.02 9.77 2.33
N ILE A 371 -7.25 9.67 1.80
CA ILE A 371 -7.59 10.09 0.43
C ILE A 371 -7.35 11.58 0.25
N THR A 372 -7.72 12.39 1.24
CA THR A 372 -7.50 13.84 1.20
C THR A 372 -6.02 14.19 1.12
N ILE A 373 -5.21 13.55 1.96
CA ILE A 373 -3.77 13.79 2.01
C ILE A 373 -3.11 13.34 0.71
N SER A 374 -3.46 12.17 0.19
CA SER A 374 -2.96 11.72 -1.11
C SER A 374 -3.28 12.74 -2.20
N TYR A 375 -4.53 13.21 -2.26
CA TYR A 375 -4.93 14.24 -3.21
C TYR A 375 -4.06 15.49 -3.07
N GLU A 376 -3.82 15.96 -1.84
CA GLU A 376 -3.01 17.13 -1.59
C GLU A 376 -1.56 16.93 -2.02
N LEU A 377 -0.95 15.81 -1.68
CA LEU A 377 0.40 15.45 -2.11
C LEU A 377 0.50 15.38 -3.64
N ARG A 378 -0.55 14.99 -4.35
CA ARG A 378 -0.54 14.92 -5.81
C ARG A 378 -0.75 16.27 -6.48
N ASN A 379 -1.41 17.20 -5.80
CA ASN A 379 -1.87 18.47 -6.38
C ASN A 379 -1.23 19.69 -5.70
N THR A 380 -1.62 19.98 -4.47
CA THR A 380 -1.23 21.20 -3.73
C THR A 380 0.22 21.14 -3.24
N HIS A 381 0.66 19.99 -2.76
CA HIS A 381 1.95 19.77 -2.11
C HIS A 381 2.87 18.83 -2.89
N LYS A 382 2.64 18.67 -4.20
CA LYS A 382 3.46 17.83 -5.09
C LYS A 382 4.96 18.03 -4.95
N LYS A 383 5.37 19.29 -4.80
CA LYS A 383 6.78 19.64 -4.66
C LYS A 383 7.42 19.05 -3.39
N VAL A 384 6.66 18.82 -2.33
CA VAL A 384 7.16 18.23 -1.08
C VAL A 384 7.68 16.83 -1.35
N TYR A 385 6.86 15.98 -2.00
CA TYR A 385 7.26 14.63 -2.35
C TYR A 385 8.38 14.61 -3.39
N THR A 386 8.25 15.36 -4.49
CA THR A 386 9.26 15.33 -5.56
C THR A 386 10.62 15.87 -5.14
N ASP A 387 10.65 16.90 -4.29
CA ASP A 387 11.91 17.39 -3.71
C ASP A 387 12.54 16.33 -2.81
N TRP A 388 11.74 15.66 -1.97
CA TRP A 388 12.22 14.61 -1.10
C TRP A 388 12.80 13.43 -1.89
N GLN A 389 12.10 12.97 -2.93
CA GLN A 389 12.57 11.90 -3.81
C GLN A 389 13.89 12.26 -4.50
N THR A 390 14.07 13.53 -4.87
CA THR A 390 15.32 14.00 -5.48
C THR A 390 16.48 14.00 -4.49
N ALA A 391 16.21 14.32 -3.22
CA ALA A 391 17.20 14.30 -2.15
C ALA A 391 17.52 12.89 -1.64
N ASN A 392 16.56 11.96 -1.76
CA ASN A 392 16.64 10.60 -1.25
C ASN A 392 16.52 9.59 -2.40
N PRO A 393 17.62 9.26 -3.09
CA PRO A 393 17.61 8.25 -4.15
C PRO A 393 17.32 6.85 -3.62
N GLU A 394 17.70 6.56 -2.37
CA GLU A 394 17.38 5.33 -1.65
C GLU A 394 16.16 5.59 -0.75
N GLN A 395 14.97 5.24 -1.24
CA GLN A 395 13.67 5.64 -0.65
C GLN A 395 13.12 4.64 0.38
N ASP A 396 13.90 3.61 0.70
CA ASP A 396 13.50 2.51 1.58
C ASP A 396 14.50 2.37 2.73
N THR A 397 14.72 3.47 3.45
CA THR A 397 15.62 3.51 4.60
C THR A 397 15.02 4.33 5.74
N GLU A 398 15.43 4.02 6.98
CA GLU A 398 15.08 4.84 8.14
C GLU A 398 15.56 6.29 8.00
N GLU A 399 16.73 6.51 7.39
CA GLU A 399 17.28 7.85 7.12
C GLU A 399 16.38 8.63 6.17
N ALA A 400 15.94 8.00 5.08
CA ALA A 400 15.00 8.61 4.15
C ALA A 400 13.65 8.91 4.81
N ALA A 401 13.21 8.06 5.75
CA ALA A 401 11.97 8.27 6.51
C ALA A 401 12.11 9.45 7.48
N TYR A 402 13.24 9.54 8.18
CA TYR A 402 13.59 10.69 9.01
C TYR A 402 13.57 11.99 8.19
N ASP A 403 14.23 11.99 7.03
CA ASP A 403 14.28 13.12 6.11
C ASP A 403 12.89 13.49 5.58
N ALA A 404 12.04 12.50 5.29
CA ALA A 404 10.64 12.73 4.91
C ALA A 404 9.88 13.43 6.05
N GLY A 405 10.06 12.96 7.29
CA GLY A 405 9.45 13.55 8.48
C GLY A 405 9.83 15.02 8.65
N VAL A 406 11.11 15.36 8.50
CA VAL A 406 11.63 16.73 8.53
C VAL A 406 11.09 17.56 7.35
N LYS A 407 11.08 16.99 6.14
CA LYS A 407 10.61 17.69 4.93
C LYS A 407 9.13 18.03 5.01
N VAL A 408 8.29 17.09 5.45
CA VAL A 408 6.86 17.32 5.71
C VAL A 408 6.70 18.40 6.78
N CYS A 409 7.42 18.29 7.90
CA CYS A 409 7.38 19.26 9.00
C CYS A 409 7.72 20.70 8.55
N THR A 410 8.63 20.87 7.59
CA THR A 410 9.09 22.19 7.15
C THR A 410 8.30 22.76 5.99
N SER A 411 7.69 21.91 5.16
CA SER A 411 7.19 22.30 3.84
C SER A 411 5.68 22.11 3.64
N TYR A 412 5.01 21.36 4.52
CA TYR A 412 3.57 21.05 4.40
C TYR A 412 2.68 22.13 5.05
N GLY A 413 2.91 23.40 4.73
CA GLY A 413 2.05 24.50 5.19
C GLY A 413 2.05 24.78 6.71
N ILE A 414 3.07 24.29 7.44
CA ILE A 414 3.17 24.46 8.89
C ILE A 414 3.58 25.90 9.25
N PRO A 415 2.87 26.59 10.18
CA PRO A 415 3.19 27.97 10.55
C PRO A 415 4.58 28.14 11.18
N VAL A 416 5.18 29.31 10.97
CA VAL A 416 6.48 29.70 11.55
C VAL A 416 6.39 29.64 13.08
N GLY A 417 7.09 28.69 13.68
CA GLY A 417 7.07 28.42 15.13
C GLY A 417 6.63 27.00 15.51
N TYR A 418 5.94 26.30 14.61
CA TYR A 418 5.58 24.88 14.77
C TYR A 418 6.53 23.94 14.00
N ASN A 419 7.62 24.50 13.46
CA ASN A 419 8.66 23.81 12.70
C ASN A 419 10.06 24.18 13.23
N THR A 420 10.24 24.29 14.56
CA THR A 420 11.56 24.52 15.15
C THR A 420 12.50 23.33 14.88
N PRO A 421 13.83 23.51 14.96
CA PRO A 421 14.77 22.40 14.80
C PRO A 421 14.47 21.21 15.72
N GLU A 422 14.08 21.47 16.97
CA GLU A 422 13.67 20.44 17.94
C GLU A 422 12.40 19.68 17.49
N VAL A 423 11.42 20.40 16.95
CA VAL A 423 10.21 19.75 16.41
C VAL A 423 10.54 18.94 15.15
N GLN A 424 11.39 19.45 14.28
CA GLN A 424 11.84 18.74 13.08
C GLN A 424 12.56 17.43 13.45
N GLU A 425 13.51 17.49 14.39
CA GLU A 425 14.24 16.33 14.89
C GLU A 425 13.29 15.29 15.51
N LYS A 426 12.35 15.75 16.34
CA LYS A 426 11.34 14.87 16.94
C LYS A 426 10.47 14.20 15.88
N ARG A 427 9.98 14.95 14.88
CA ARG A 427 9.11 14.39 13.83
C ARG A 427 9.86 13.47 12.86
N GLY A 428 11.13 13.77 12.58
CA GLY A 428 12.02 12.86 11.86
C GLY A 428 12.25 11.57 12.66
N GLY A 429 12.53 11.67 13.95
CA GLY A 429 12.69 10.49 14.83
C GLY A 429 11.44 9.62 14.90
N ASN A 430 10.26 10.24 15.00
CA ASN A 430 8.98 9.53 14.92
C ASN A 430 8.78 8.85 13.56
N ALA A 431 9.20 9.48 12.47
CA ALA A 431 9.09 8.89 11.14
C ALA A 431 9.98 7.66 11.00
N ALA A 432 11.23 7.70 11.48
CA ALA A 432 12.11 6.53 11.54
C ALA A 432 11.48 5.42 12.39
N GLN A 433 10.92 5.74 13.56
CA GLN A 433 10.22 4.77 14.39
C GLN A 433 9.01 4.14 13.68
N VAL A 434 8.20 4.94 12.98
CA VAL A 434 7.06 4.42 12.20
C VAL A 434 7.56 3.50 11.08
N TYR A 435 8.64 3.88 10.41
CA TYR A 435 9.24 3.08 9.36
C TYR A 435 9.72 1.72 9.88
N ALA A 436 10.44 1.69 11.00
CA ALA A 436 10.86 0.46 11.67
C ALA A 436 9.65 -0.43 12.01
N VAL A 437 8.61 0.14 12.62
CA VAL A 437 7.37 -0.59 12.92
C VAL A 437 6.72 -1.12 11.65
N MET A 438 6.67 -0.34 10.57
CA MET A 438 6.16 -0.83 9.28
C MET A 438 6.97 -2.03 8.78
N LEU A 439 8.29 -2.04 8.95
CA LEU A 439 9.12 -3.18 8.59
C LEU A 439 9.02 -4.38 9.55
N GLY A 440 8.25 -4.27 10.64
CA GLY A 440 8.12 -5.31 11.66
C GLY A 440 9.27 -5.28 12.68
N GLU A 441 10.04 -4.20 12.70
CA GLU A 441 11.13 -3.97 13.64
C GLU A 441 10.58 -3.29 14.92
N SER A 442 10.56 -4.06 16.01
CA SER A 442 10.24 -3.69 17.42
C SER A 442 8.98 -2.87 17.71
#